data_AF-A0A7Y1ZGD0-F1
#
_entry.id   AF-A0A7Y1ZGD0-F1
#
_cell.length_a   1.000
_cell.length_b   1.000
_cell.length_c   1.000
_cell.angle_alpha   90.00
_cell.angle_beta   90.00
_cell.angle_gamma   90.00
#
_symmetry.space_group_name_H-M   'P 1'
#
loop_
_entity.id
_entity.type
_entity.pdbx_description
1 polymer ?
#
loop_
_entity_poly.entity_id
_entity_poly.type
_entity_poly.pdbx_seq_one_letter_code
_entity_poly.pdbx_strand_id
1 'polypeptide(L)' 'MALPHDNLLILGLGLIGGSLARAARASGFCGRISGWGYRAPSLERGVE' A
#
# COMPACT_ATOMS: atom_id res chain seq x y z
N MET A 1 12.52 -4.71 -16.45
CA MET A 1 11.67 -3.54 -16.71
C MET A 1 11.45 -2.85 -15.37
N ALA A 2 12.04 -1.67 -15.16
CA ALA A 2 11.87 -0.93 -13.91
C ALA A 2 10.48 -0.26 -13.92
N LEU A 3 9.73 -0.41 -12.84
CA LEU A 3 8.44 0.27 -12.71
C LEU A 3 8.71 1.77 -12.49
N PRO A 4 7.84 2.69 -12.94
CA PRO A 4 8.11 4.12 -12.87
C PRO A 4 8.31 4.65 -11.43
N HIS A 5 7.81 3.92 -10.43
CA HIS A 5 7.96 4.22 -9.01
C HIS A 5 8.23 2.91 -8.25
N ASP A 6 9.42 2.74 -7.70
CA ASP A 6 9.79 1.48 -7.04
C ASP A 6 9.09 1.29 -5.68
N ASN A 7 8.87 2.36 -4.91
CA ASN A 7 8.36 2.29 -3.54
C ASN A 7 7.20 3.25 -3.30
N LEU A 8 6.11 2.76 -2.69
CA LEU A 8 4.97 3.54 -2.21
C LEU A 8 4.76 3.33 -0.70
N LEU A 9 4.78 4.41 0.07
CA LEU A 9 4.44 4.41 1.49
C LEU A 9 3.04 4.98 1.71
N ILE A 10 2.16 4.20 2.33
CA ILE A 10 0.80 4.62 2.71
C ILE A 10 0.79 5.01 4.19
N LEU A 11 0.65 6.31 4.47
CA LEU A 11 0.44 6.84 5.82
C LEU A 11 -1.05 6.82 6.15
N GLY A 12 -1.46 5.93 7.05
CA GLY A 12 -2.87 5.72 7.40
C GLY A 12 -3.51 4.58 6.60
N LEU A 13 -3.09 3.34 6.87
CA LEU A 13 -3.71 2.17 6.25
C LEU A 13 -5.12 1.94 6.83
N GLY A 14 -6.13 2.21 6.02
CA GLY A 14 -7.55 2.08 6.34
C GLY A 14 -8.36 1.87 5.07
N LEU A 15 -9.65 2.25 5.06
CA LEU A 15 -10.50 2.06 3.87
C LEU A 15 -9.91 2.76 2.63
N ILE A 16 -9.54 4.04 2.76
CA ILE A 16 -9.01 4.84 1.65
C ILE A 16 -7.59 4.39 1.29
N GLY A 17 -6.65 4.41 2.25
CA GLY A 17 -5.26 4.03 2.00
C GLY A 17 -5.11 2.59 1.49
N GLY A 18 -5.91 1.66 2.00
CA GLY A 18 -5.93 0.28 1.52
C GLY A 18 -6.55 0.14 0.13
N SER A 19 -7.60 0.90 -0.18
CA SER A 19 -8.17 0.91 -1.54
C SER A 19 -7.18 1.45 -2.57
N LEU A 20 -6.45 2.52 -2.21
CA LEU A 20 -5.38 3.04 -3.04
C LEU A 20 -4.25 2.03 -3.23
N ALA A 21 -3.79 1.38 -2.17
CA ALA A 21 -2.75 0.35 -2.24
C ALA A 21 -3.15 -0.80 -3.19
N ARG A 22 -4.39 -1.28 -3.10
CA ARG A 22 -4.91 -2.32 -4.00
C ARG A 22 -4.94 -1.85 -5.46
N ALA A 23 -5.44 -0.65 -5.72
CA ALA A 23 -5.49 -0.09 -7.07
C ALA A 23 -4.08 0.11 -7.66
N ALA A 24 -3.14 0.63 -6.87
CA ALA A 24 -1.75 0.81 -7.27
C ALA A 24 -1.06 -0.52 -7.59
N ARG A 25 -1.34 -1.58 -6.83
CA ARG A 25 -0.82 -2.93 -7.13
C ARG A 25 -1.44 -3.47 -8.43
N ALA A 26 -2.74 -3.33 -8.61
CA ALA A 26 -3.46 -3.83 -9.78
C ALA A 26 -3.06 -3.13 -11.09
N SER A 27 -2.73 -1.82 -11.04
CA SER A 27 -2.30 -1.07 -12.23
C SER A 27 -0.82 -1.27 -12.58
N GLY A 28 -0.06 -2.02 -11.77
CA GLY A 28 1.39 -2.07 -11.92
C GLY A 28 2.01 -0.70 -11.69
N PHE A 29 1.44 0.09 -10.77
CA PHE A 29 2.05 1.34 -10.36
C PHE A 29 3.44 1.01 -9.79
N CYS A 30 3.53 0.47 -8.57
CA CYS A 30 4.81 0.33 -7.87
C CYS A 30 5.26 -1.11 -7.65
N GLY A 31 6.58 -1.27 -7.47
CA GLY A 31 7.20 -2.56 -7.16
C GLY A 31 6.97 -3.00 -5.72
N ARG A 32 7.01 -2.05 -4.77
CA ARG A 32 6.84 -2.30 -3.34
C ARG A 32 5.88 -1.30 -2.72
N ILE A 33 4.97 -1.81 -1.88
CA ILE A 33 4.06 -1.02 -1.05
C ILE A 33 4.39 -1.29 0.42
N SER A 34 4.50 -0.23 1.22
CA SER A 34 4.63 -0.30 2.68
C SER A 34 3.49 0.51 3.33
N GLY A 35 2.94 0.00 4.44
CA GLY A 35 1.92 0.69 5.21
C GLY A 35 2.46 1.17 6.55
N TRP A 36 2.01 2.34 7.02
CA TRP A 36 2.28 2.85 8.35
C TRP A 36 1.01 3.42 8.98
N GLY A 37 0.88 3.30 10.29
CA GLY A 37 -0.23 3.88 11.04
C GLY A 37 -0.28 3.37 12.49
N TYR A 38 -1.08 4.05 13.31
CA TYR A 38 -1.19 3.73 14.74
C TYR A 38 -1.95 2.41 15.02
N ARG A 39 -2.91 2.04 14.15
CA ARG A 39 -3.75 0.87 14.40
C ARG A 39 -3.12 -0.40 13.87
N ALA A 40 -2.50 -1.19 14.76
CA ALA A 40 -1.93 -2.50 14.41
C ALA A 40 -2.90 -3.42 13.64
N PRO A 41 -4.19 -3.56 14.02
CA PRO A 41 -5.12 -4.43 13.27
C PRO A 41 -5.34 -3.99 11.82
N SER A 42 -5.26 -2.69 11.55
CA SER A 42 -5.34 -2.20 10.16
C SER A 42 -4.09 -2.58 9.36
N LEU A 43 -2.92 -2.57 10.00
CA LEU A 43 -1.64 -2.89 9.36
C LEU A 43 -1.53 -4.39 9.08
N GLU A 44 -1.88 -5.23 10.06
CA GLU A 44 -1.89 -6.69 9.94
C GLU A 44 -2.77 -7.14 8.78
N ARG A 45 -4.00 -6.62 8.71
CA ARG A 45 -4.92 -6.88 7.59
C ARG A 45 -4.37 -6.41 6.22
N GLY A 46 -3.46 -5.44 6.22
CA GLY A 46 -2.82 -4.95 5.01
C GLY A 46 -1.72 -5.85 4.44
N VAL A 47 -1.30 -6.86 5.20
CA VAL A 47 -0.29 -7.85 4.81
C VAL A 47 -0.92 -9.12 4.23
N GLU A 48 -2.20 -9.38 4.56
CA GLU A 48 -3.05 -10.43 3.96
C GLU A 48 -3.33 -10.15 2.47
#